data_AF-A0AA39MF94-F1
#
_entry.id   AF-A0AA39MF94-F1
#
_cell.length_a   1.000
_cell.length_b   1.000
_cell.length_c   1.000
_cell.angle_alpha   90.00
_cell.angle_beta   90.00
_cell.angle_gamma   90.00
#
_symmetry.space_group_name_H-M   'P 1'
#
loop_
_entity.id
_entity.type
_entity.pdbx_description
1 polymer ?
#
loop_
_entity_poly.entity_id
_entity_poly.type
_entity_poly.pdbx_seq_one_letter_code
_entity_poly.pdbx_strand_id
1 'polypeptide(L)'
;MLRNPSPPSPSGSTRELELIGIIENLHAHVRELKHEKMLQQTADAQTSDSLSTLRQELSFTQSYAEEQHKQSECYKSELESEIAQSTGLRHRVSEVEVDLASRNQEYVEESDALKGTIDNMKIDAETRDLKLSDLEQRNKELEGLLGLKDRQLMASEGKRQMDVSKCCEMTCEIDQLRKMLLEKDRQLEMLTTERDALRIDSEKWSRKESDSEDKKKELEDEMAQCNLKMAAKDGLVKALHAKVDELKEKNKTFGCAAVGLETRRLGLEAKHIAAVKEKDVAEKEVKSLRTKAAAMQKILSMGLDETRKLSDEVKTLRTQSRNKDVQIMHLQARIESLQIDLTTVQREREKEISRRNIWSDKTAIKRAQRCLGEFEEASFSRKSLTFEDVPWPVLADLSTLGPRDITKKKVSKFFSMTEESLGDERYWDMLGRMYKVFRKQRWEKRGLLDSVADGQLCDELENAREVVWEIAKSLWKD
;
A
#
# COMPACT_ATOMS: atom_id res chain seq x y z
N MET A 1 -96.16 -127.81 -25.15
CA MET A 1 -96.38 -126.98 -23.94
C MET A 1 -95.08 -126.87 -23.20
N LEU A 2 -94.57 -125.65 -22.98
CA LEU A 2 -93.70 -125.22 -21.87
C LEU A 2 -93.39 -123.73 -22.12
N ARG A 3 -94.07 -122.85 -21.38
CA ARG A 3 -93.90 -121.39 -21.41
C ARG A 3 -92.63 -121.03 -20.63
N ASN A 4 -91.71 -120.30 -21.26
CA ASN A 4 -90.67 -119.58 -20.56
C ASN A 4 -91.25 -118.30 -19.92
N PRO A 5 -90.90 -117.97 -18.67
CA PRO A 5 -91.38 -116.77 -18.00
C PRO A 5 -90.63 -115.53 -18.48
N SER A 6 -91.37 -114.43 -18.65
CA SER A 6 -90.85 -113.09 -18.97
C SER A 6 -90.02 -112.51 -17.79
N PRO A 7 -89.05 -111.63 -18.07
CA PRO A 7 -88.24 -110.98 -17.04
C PRO A 7 -89.05 -109.92 -16.27
N PRO A 8 -88.68 -109.63 -15.00
CA PRO A 8 -89.32 -108.61 -14.19
C PRO A 8 -88.97 -107.20 -14.69
N SER A 9 -89.97 -106.32 -14.66
CA SER A 9 -89.83 -104.89 -14.96
C SER A 9 -88.90 -104.20 -13.95
N PRO A 10 -88.01 -103.30 -14.39
CA PRO A 10 -87.13 -102.57 -13.49
C PRO A 10 -87.95 -101.63 -12.60
N SER A 11 -87.89 -101.87 -11.31
CA SER A 11 -88.42 -101.03 -10.23
C SER A 11 -87.87 -99.60 -10.34
N GLY A 12 -88.74 -98.60 -10.34
CA GLY A 12 -88.43 -97.15 -10.45
C GLY A 12 -87.68 -96.51 -9.28
N SER A 13 -86.93 -97.28 -8.47
CA SER A 13 -86.16 -96.78 -7.31
C SER A 13 -84.75 -96.29 -7.68
N THR A 14 -84.18 -96.73 -8.81
CA THR A 14 -82.84 -96.30 -9.26
C THR A 14 -82.83 -94.88 -9.81
N ARG A 15 -83.93 -94.42 -10.45
CA ARG A 15 -84.01 -93.07 -11.01
C ARG A 15 -84.06 -91.97 -9.95
N GLU A 16 -84.69 -92.21 -8.80
CA GLU A 16 -84.71 -91.25 -7.70
C GLU A 16 -83.33 -91.11 -7.03
N LEU A 17 -82.59 -92.22 -6.86
CA LEU A 17 -81.23 -92.19 -6.33
C LEU A 17 -80.23 -91.52 -7.29
N GLU A 18 -80.40 -91.71 -8.60
CA GLU A 18 -79.63 -90.98 -9.62
C GLU A 18 -79.91 -89.47 -9.57
N LEU A 19 -81.17 -89.07 -9.42
CA LEU A 19 -81.57 -87.66 -9.29
C LEU A 19 -81.01 -87.01 -8.02
N ILE A 20 -81.03 -87.71 -6.89
CA ILE A 20 -80.43 -87.24 -5.63
C ILE A 20 -78.91 -87.06 -5.80
N GLY A 21 -78.22 -88.02 -6.42
CA GLY A 21 -76.78 -87.93 -6.69
C GLY A 21 -76.42 -86.77 -7.64
N ILE A 22 -77.25 -86.49 -8.64
CA ILE A 22 -77.08 -85.34 -9.55
C ILE A 22 -77.28 -84.02 -8.78
N ILE A 23 -78.28 -83.92 -7.90
CA ILE A 23 -78.53 -82.73 -7.08
C ILE A 23 -77.39 -82.50 -6.09
N GLU A 24 -76.86 -83.56 -5.46
CA GLU A 24 -75.71 -83.46 -4.55
C GLU A 24 -74.43 -83.03 -5.27
N ASN A 25 -74.18 -83.56 -6.47
CA ASN A 25 -73.05 -83.12 -7.32
C ASN A 25 -73.21 -81.66 -7.77
N LEU A 26 -74.41 -81.23 -8.15
CA LEU A 26 -74.69 -79.83 -8.49
C LEU A 26 -74.46 -78.91 -7.28
N HIS A 27 -74.92 -79.31 -6.08
CA HIS A 27 -74.65 -78.55 -4.85
C HIS A 27 -73.16 -78.52 -4.49
N ALA A 28 -72.41 -79.61 -4.71
CA ALA A 28 -70.97 -79.63 -4.54
C ALA A 28 -70.28 -78.65 -5.50
N HIS A 29 -70.64 -78.67 -6.78
CA HIS A 29 -70.08 -77.79 -7.79
C HIS A 29 -70.43 -76.31 -7.55
N VAL A 30 -71.66 -76.01 -7.09
CA VAL A 30 -72.05 -74.64 -6.69
C VAL A 30 -71.26 -74.16 -5.47
N ARG A 31 -70.98 -75.04 -4.49
CA ARG A 31 -70.12 -74.71 -3.35
C ARG A 31 -68.68 -74.43 -3.78
N GLU A 32 -68.16 -75.22 -4.71
CA GLU A 32 -66.82 -75.07 -5.28
C GLU A 32 -66.68 -73.74 -6.05
N LEU A 33 -67.61 -73.45 -6.97
CA LEU A 33 -67.67 -72.16 -7.68
C LEU A 33 -67.80 -70.97 -6.73
N LYS A 34 -68.57 -71.10 -5.65
CA LYS A 34 -68.71 -70.05 -4.64
C LYS A 34 -67.40 -69.84 -3.87
N HIS A 35 -66.67 -70.91 -3.55
CA HIS A 35 -65.37 -70.81 -2.90
C HIS A 35 -64.33 -70.20 -3.83
N GLU A 36 -64.27 -70.62 -5.10
CA GLU A 36 -63.38 -70.07 -6.12
C GLU A 36 -63.65 -68.57 -6.34
N LYS A 37 -64.92 -68.18 -6.43
CA LYS A 37 -65.31 -66.76 -6.50
C LYS A 37 -64.86 -65.97 -5.27
N MET A 38 -64.96 -66.54 -4.07
CA MET A 38 -64.49 -65.91 -2.85
C MET A 38 -62.96 -65.75 -2.85
N LEU A 39 -62.23 -66.80 -3.26
CA LEU A 39 -60.77 -66.75 -3.39
C LEU A 39 -60.33 -65.69 -4.40
N GLN A 40 -61.00 -65.62 -5.56
CA GLN A 40 -60.74 -64.58 -6.55
C GLN A 40 -60.99 -63.18 -5.98
N GLN A 41 -62.12 -62.97 -5.28
CA GLN A 41 -62.41 -61.69 -4.63
C GLN A 41 -61.37 -61.31 -3.56
N THR A 42 -60.87 -62.28 -2.78
CA THR A 42 -59.80 -62.01 -1.80
C THR A 42 -58.47 -61.69 -2.48
N ALA A 43 -58.14 -62.37 -3.60
CA ALA A 43 -56.95 -62.07 -4.39
C ALA A 43 -57.04 -60.68 -5.05
N ASP A 44 -58.21 -60.34 -5.59
CA ASP A 44 -58.47 -59.01 -6.18
C ASP A 44 -58.40 -57.91 -5.10
N ALA A 45 -58.91 -58.16 -3.90
CA ALA A 45 -58.79 -57.23 -2.78
C ALA A 45 -57.32 -57.05 -2.35
N GLN A 46 -56.57 -58.15 -2.21
CA GLN A 46 -55.15 -58.11 -1.81
C GLN A 46 -54.28 -57.43 -2.86
N THR A 47 -54.57 -57.64 -4.15
CA THR A 47 -53.86 -56.95 -5.24
C THR A 47 -54.22 -55.47 -5.30
N SER A 48 -55.49 -55.11 -5.07
CA SER A 48 -55.92 -53.70 -4.93
C SER A 48 -55.21 -52.99 -3.78
N ASP A 49 -55.11 -53.62 -2.61
CA ASP A 49 -54.40 -53.07 -1.45
C ASP A 49 -52.89 -52.91 -1.71
N SER A 50 -52.29 -53.90 -2.37
CA SER A 50 -50.87 -53.84 -2.78
C SER A 50 -50.62 -52.71 -3.79
N LEU A 51 -51.51 -52.54 -4.78
CA LEU A 51 -51.44 -51.44 -5.75
C LEU A 51 -51.65 -50.07 -5.09
N SER A 52 -52.54 -49.98 -4.12
CA SER A 52 -52.76 -48.76 -3.33
C SER A 52 -51.49 -48.37 -2.56
N THR A 53 -50.87 -49.35 -1.89
CA THR A 53 -49.61 -49.15 -1.15
C THR A 53 -48.47 -48.69 -2.07
N LEU A 54 -48.28 -49.35 -3.22
CA LEU A 54 -47.27 -48.96 -4.20
C LEU A 54 -47.50 -47.57 -4.79
N ARG A 55 -48.77 -47.17 -5.02
CA ARG A 55 -49.10 -45.80 -5.47
C ARG A 55 -48.74 -44.78 -4.40
N GLN A 56 -48.98 -45.08 -3.13
CA GLN A 56 -48.63 -44.20 -2.02
C GLN A 56 -47.10 -44.05 -1.88
N GLU A 57 -46.34 -45.14 -1.99
CA GLU A 57 -44.87 -45.11 -2.01
C GLU A 57 -44.33 -44.31 -3.22
N LEU A 58 -44.92 -44.49 -4.40
CA LEU A 58 -44.54 -43.75 -5.60
C LEU A 58 -44.82 -42.24 -5.45
N SER A 59 -45.97 -41.89 -4.85
CA SER A 59 -46.30 -40.50 -4.54
C SER A 59 -45.32 -39.89 -3.54
N PHE A 60 -44.95 -40.62 -2.48
CA PHE A 60 -43.98 -40.16 -1.49
C PHE A 60 -42.59 -39.94 -2.09
N THR A 61 -42.10 -40.90 -2.87
CA THR A 61 -40.78 -40.80 -3.53
C THR A 61 -40.74 -39.68 -4.58
N GLN A 62 -41.82 -39.45 -5.32
CA GLN A 62 -41.94 -38.32 -6.24
C GLN A 62 -41.90 -36.99 -5.48
N SER A 63 -42.67 -36.87 -4.39
CA SER A 63 -42.66 -35.66 -3.55
C SER A 63 -41.27 -35.38 -2.95
N TYR A 64 -40.54 -36.43 -2.53
CA TYR A 64 -39.19 -36.29 -2.01
C TYR A 64 -38.20 -35.81 -3.08
N ALA A 65 -38.27 -36.37 -4.30
CA ALA A 65 -37.41 -35.96 -5.41
C ALA A 65 -37.69 -34.51 -5.85
N GLU A 66 -38.96 -34.09 -5.88
CA GLU A 66 -39.36 -32.71 -6.16
C GLU A 66 -38.81 -31.74 -5.10
N GLU A 67 -38.82 -32.13 -3.82
CA GLU A 67 -38.27 -31.31 -2.74
C GLU A 67 -36.75 -31.18 -2.84
N GLN A 68 -36.04 -32.28 -3.11
CA GLN A 68 -34.59 -32.26 -3.33
C GLN A 68 -34.20 -31.39 -4.53
N HIS A 69 -34.98 -31.46 -5.62
CA HIS A 69 -34.78 -30.61 -6.79
C HIS A 69 -34.98 -29.12 -6.44
N LYS A 70 -36.06 -28.77 -5.73
CA LYS A 70 -36.29 -27.39 -5.26
C LYS A 70 -35.15 -26.89 -4.37
N GLN A 71 -34.68 -27.74 -3.46
CA GLN A 71 -33.56 -27.42 -2.57
C GLN A 71 -32.26 -27.18 -3.36
N SER A 72 -31.97 -28.01 -4.36
CA SER A 72 -30.82 -27.83 -5.26
C SER A 72 -30.89 -26.53 -6.06
N GLU A 73 -32.06 -26.18 -6.62
CA GLU A 73 -32.27 -24.92 -7.36
C GLU A 73 -32.13 -23.68 -6.45
N CYS A 74 -32.55 -23.80 -5.18
CA CYS A 74 -32.35 -22.75 -4.18
C CYS A 74 -30.85 -22.52 -3.91
N TYR A 75 -30.07 -23.58 -3.67
CA TYR A 75 -28.62 -23.45 -3.47
C TYR A 75 -27.89 -22.96 -4.71
N LYS A 76 -28.35 -23.34 -5.91
CA LYS A 76 -27.79 -22.83 -7.17
C LYS A 76 -28.01 -21.33 -7.31
N SER A 77 -29.23 -20.86 -7.02
CA SER A 77 -29.54 -19.42 -7.04
C SER A 77 -28.72 -18.64 -6.00
N GLU A 78 -28.54 -19.21 -4.79
CA GLU A 78 -27.68 -18.63 -3.74
C GLU A 78 -26.22 -18.58 -4.18
N LEU A 79 -25.71 -19.65 -4.81
CA LEU A 79 -24.36 -19.72 -5.36
C LEU A 79 -24.12 -18.67 -6.45
N GLU A 80 -25.07 -18.51 -7.38
CA GLU A 80 -24.98 -17.49 -8.44
C GLU A 80 -24.94 -16.07 -7.86
N SER A 81 -25.77 -15.79 -6.85
CA SER A 81 -25.76 -14.52 -6.11
C SER A 81 -24.42 -14.28 -5.41
N GLU A 82 -23.87 -15.28 -4.73
CA GLU A 82 -22.57 -15.16 -4.05
C GLU A 82 -21.40 -15.01 -5.02
N ILE A 83 -21.43 -15.70 -6.17
CA ILE A 83 -20.46 -15.50 -7.25
C ILE A 83 -20.51 -14.06 -7.75
N ALA A 84 -21.71 -13.50 -7.98
CA ALA A 84 -21.87 -12.12 -8.41
C ALA A 84 -21.38 -11.09 -7.37
N GLN A 85 -21.60 -11.36 -6.08
CA GLN A 85 -21.06 -10.51 -5.01
C GLN A 85 -19.54 -10.59 -4.93
N SER A 86 -18.97 -11.80 -5.05
CA SER A 86 -17.52 -12.02 -5.03
C SER A 86 -16.82 -11.38 -6.23
N THR A 87 -17.40 -11.48 -7.44
CA THR A 87 -16.86 -10.78 -8.63
C THR A 87 -16.92 -9.26 -8.47
N GLY A 88 -18.01 -8.72 -7.91
CA GLY A 88 -18.12 -7.29 -7.60
C GLY A 88 -17.05 -6.82 -6.61
N LEU A 89 -16.79 -7.59 -5.55
CA LEU A 89 -15.73 -7.29 -4.58
C LEU A 89 -14.34 -7.35 -5.21
N ARG A 90 -14.05 -8.35 -6.04
CA ARG A 90 -12.77 -8.42 -6.77
C ARG A 90 -12.55 -7.23 -7.70
N HIS A 91 -13.61 -6.78 -8.38
CA HIS A 91 -13.52 -5.60 -9.23
C HIS A 91 -13.21 -4.34 -8.40
N ARG A 92 -13.90 -4.14 -7.28
CA ARG A 92 -13.61 -3.03 -6.34
C ARG A 92 -12.19 -3.09 -5.78
N VAL A 93 -11.69 -4.28 -5.42
CA VAL A 93 -10.30 -4.45 -4.99
C VAL A 93 -9.34 -4.01 -6.10
N SER A 94 -9.58 -4.43 -7.34
CA SER A 94 -8.75 -4.06 -8.47
C SER A 94 -8.77 -2.55 -8.75
N GLU A 95 -9.92 -1.90 -8.63
CA GLU A 95 -10.06 -0.45 -8.81
C GLU A 95 -9.25 0.31 -7.75
N VAL A 96 -9.43 -0.02 -6.47
CA VAL A 96 -8.68 0.62 -5.37
C VAL A 96 -7.18 0.33 -5.45
N GLU A 97 -6.77 -0.84 -5.94
CA GLU A 97 -5.34 -1.16 -6.16
C GLU A 97 -4.71 -0.30 -7.26
N VAL A 98 -5.45 -0.04 -8.35
CA VAL A 98 -5.00 0.87 -9.43
C VAL A 98 -4.91 2.30 -8.91
N ASP A 99 -5.91 2.77 -8.17
CA ASP A 99 -5.90 4.09 -7.55
C ASP A 99 -4.75 4.24 -6.55
N LEU A 100 -4.51 3.24 -5.70
CA LEU A 100 -3.38 3.22 -4.77
C LEU A 100 -2.04 3.24 -5.50
N ALA A 101 -1.88 2.48 -6.59
CA ALA A 101 -0.65 2.48 -7.38
C ALA A 101 -0.40 3.85 -8.03
N SER A 102 -1.43 4.45 -8.62
CA SER A 102 -1.39 5.79 -9.19
C SER A 102 -1.01 6.85 -8.15
N ARG A 103 -1.69 6.83 -6.98
CA ARG A 103 -1.44 7.75 -5.87
C ARG A 103 -0.05 7.59 -5.27
N ASN A 104 0.45 6.36 -5.15
CA ASN A 104 1.81 6.09 -4.69
C ASN A 104 2.85 6.64 -5.66
N GLN A 105 2.63 6.49 -6.97
CA GLN A 105 3.53 7.05 -7.98
C GLN A 105 3.56 8.58 -7.90
N GLU A 106 2.38 9.21 -7.84
CA GLU A 106 2.25 10.67 -7.64
C GLU A 106 2.96 11.12 -6.37
N TYR A 107 2.78 10.41 -5.26
CA TYR A 107 3.43 10.71 -3.99
C TYR A 107 4.95 10.57 -4.05
N VAL A 108 5.48 9.55 -4.74
CA VAL A 108 6.94 9.38 -4.93
C VAL A 108 7.51 10.55 -5.71
N GLU A 109 6.86 10.95 -6.82
CA GLU A 109 7.28 12.09 -7.64
C GLU A 109 7.22 13.41 -6.86
N GLU A 110 6.12 13.65 -6.12
CA GLU A 110 5.97 14.86 -5.28
C GLU A 110 6.98 14.85 -4.12
N SER A 111 7.21 13.69 -3.51
CA SER A 111 8.18 13.52 -2.43
C SER A 111 9.60 13.80 -2.90
N ASP A 112 10.01 13.27 -4.05
CA ASP A 112 11.34 13.51 -4.61
C ASP A 112 11.52 14.99 -5.00
N ALA A 113 10.50 15.62 -5.59
CA ALA A 113 10.51 17.04 -5.92
C ALA A 113 10.61 17.94 -4.67
N LEU A 114 9.81 17.64 -3.64
CA LEU A 114 9.84 18.36 -2.36
C LEU A 114 11.15 18.14 -1.62
N LYS A 115 11.69 16.91 -1.63
CA LYS A 115 12.98 16.60 -1.04
C LYS A 115 14.11 17.38 -1.70
N GLY A 116 14.15 17.42 -3.04
CA GLY A 116 15.10 18.26 -3.77
C GLY A 116 14.97 19.74 -3.41
N THR A 117 13.74 20.23 -3.24
CA THR A 117 13.47 21.61 -2.81
C THR A 117 13.97 21.88 -1.39
N ILE A 118 13.73 20.96 -0.44
CA ILE A 118 14.20 21.06 0.94
C ILE A 118 15.73 21.05 0.99
N ASP A 119 16.38 20.16 0.24
CA ASP A 119 17.84 20.06 0.21
C ASP A 119 18.47 21.33 -0.38
N ASN A 120 17.89 21.90 -1.43
CA ASN A 120 18.28 23.21 -1.94
C ASN A 120 18.12 24.31 -0.88
N MET A 121 16.98 24.36 -0.17
CA MET A 121 16.75 25.32 0.93
C MET A 121 17.74 25.15 2.08
N LYS A 122 18.17 23.91 2.40
CA LYS A 122 19.19 23.64 3.41
C LYS A 122 20.57 24.15 2.98
N ILE A 123 20.99 23.84 1.76
CA ILE A 123 22.25 24.37 1.19
C ILE A 123 22.26 25.89 1.22
N ASP A 124 21.13 26.51 0.84
CA ASP A 124 20.91 27.95 0.89
C ASP A 124 20.99 28.53 2.30
N ALA A 125 20.46 27.81 3.29
CA ALA A 125 20.52 28.20 4.70
C ALA A 125 21.95 28.05 5.24
N GLU A 126 22.64 26.95 4.95
CA GLU A 126 24.03 26.72 5.34
C GLU A 126 24.98 27.76 4.72
N THR A 127 24.77 28.09 3.45
CA THR A 127 25.53 29.15 2.77
C THR A 127 25.31 30.52 3.43
N ARG A 128 24.08 30.82 3.86
CA ARG A 128 23.77 32.05 4.61
C ARG A 128 24.32 32.01 6.03
N ASP A 129 24.30 30.86 6.71
CA ASP A 129 24.89 30.69 8.04
C ASP A 129 26.42 30.88 8.00
N LEU A 130 27.11 30.41 6.95
CA LEU A 130 28.52 30.73 6.72
C LEU A 130 28.76 32.23 6.55
N LYS A 131 27.94 32.91 5.72
CA LYS A 131 28.01 34.37 5.57
C LYS A 131 27.74 35.12 6.88
N LEU A 132 26.80 34.64 7.69
CA LEU A 132 26.52 35.18 9.01
C LEU A 132 27.74 35.03 9.92
N SER A 133 28.41 33.88 9.90
CA SER A 133 29.64 33.65 10.66
C SER A 133 30.76 34.62 10.25
N ASP A 134 30.94 34.83 8.94
CA ASP A 134 31.91 35.82 8.42
C ASP A 134 31.57 37.25 8.85
N LEU A 135 30.29 37.63 8.80
CA LEU A 135 29.81 38.93 9.27
C LEU A 135 30.00 39.11 10.79
N GLU A 136 29.75 38.07 11.58
CA GLU A 136 30.00 38.08 13.02
C GLU A 136 31.48 38.25 13.35
N GLN A 137 32.35 37.54 12.63
CA GLN A 137 33.79 37.68 12.78
C GLN A 137 34.25 39.10 12.41
N ARG A 138 33.76 39.64 11.29
CA ARG A 138 34.04 41.01 10.86
C ARG A 138 33.52 42.04 11.86
N ASN A 139 32.36 41.81 12.48
CA ASN A 139 31.84 42.67 13.53
C ASN A 139 32.73 42.65 14.77
N LYS A 140 33.21 41.47 15.21
CA LYS A 140 34.18 41.36 16.32
C LYS A 140 35.49 42.12 16.01
N GLU A 141 35.98 42.02 14.78
CA GLU A 141 37.16 42.78 14.35
C GLU A 141 36.92 44.29 14.38
N LEU A 142 35.77 44.75 13.89
CA LEU A 142 35.38 46.16 13.93
C LEU A 142 35.20 46.66 15.37
N GLU A 143 34.59 45.89 16.26
CA GLU A 143 34.50 46.18 17.69
C GLU A 143 35.89 46.28 18.33
N GLY A 144 36.79 45.35 18.00
CA GLY A 144 38.18 45.40 18.45
C GLY A 144 38.92 46.66 17.96
N LEU A 145 38.73 47.04 16.69
CA LEU A 145 39.29 48.26 16.11
C LEU A 145 38.70 49.52 16.73
N LEU A 146 37.39 49.58 16.97
CA LEU A 146 36.72 50.67 17.68
C LEU A 146 37.26 50.78 19.10
N GLY A 147 37.34 49.69 19.86
CA GLY A 147 37.91 49.70 21.21
C GLY A 147 39.40 50.07 21.26
N LEU A 148 40.18 49.76 20.22
CA LEU A 148 41.54 50.28 20.06
C LEU A 148 41.54 51.78 19.77
N LYS A 149 40.63 52.27 18.94
CA LYS A 149 40.50 53.68 18.60
C LYS A 149 40.01 54.51 19.78
N ASP A 150 39.07 54.01 20.56
CA ASP A 150 38.60 54.65 21.79
C ASP A 150 39.75 54.73 22.80
N ARG A 151 40.53 53.66 22.97
CA ARG A 151 41.75 53.71 23.80
C ARG A 151 42.78 54.70 23.28
N GLN A 152 42.99 54.79 21.96
CA GLN A 152 43.87 55.79 21.36
C GLN A 152 43.35 57.20 21.55
N LEU A 153 42.03 57.41 21.44
CA LEU A 153 41.39 58.69 21.69
C LEU A 153 41.53 59.08 23.16
N MET A 154 41.20 58.19 24.09
CA MET A 154 41.39 58.40 25.53
C MET A 154 42.85 58.66 25.89
N ALA A 155 43.81 57.97 25.26
CA ALA A 155 45.24 58.24 25.44
C ALA A 155 45.64 59.60 24.85
N SER A 156 45.12 59.95 23.67
CA SER A 156 45.35 61.24 23.02
C SER A 156 44.68 62.38 23.75
N GLU A 157 43.55 62.13 24.41
CA GLU A 157 42.78 63.07 25.20
C GLU A 157 43.36 63.22 26.59
N GLY A 158 43.87 62.15 27.21
CA GLY A 158 44.71 62.24 28.41
C GLY A 158 46.01 63.00 28.12
N LYS A 159 46.63 62.75 26.96
CA LYS A 159 47.75 63.56 26.47
C LYS A 159 47.32 65.00 26.19
N ARG A 160 46.13 65.23 25.62
CA ARG A 160 45.58 66.57 25.39
C ARG A 160 45.27 67.26 26.72
N GLN A 161 44.79 66.58 27.74
CA GLN A 161 44.56 67.15 29.07
C GLN A 161 45.89 67.51 29.74
N MET A 162 46.91 66.66 29.59
CA MET A 162 48.27 66.97 30.04
C MET A 162 48.85 68.15 29.26
N ASP A 163 48.69 68.17 27.93
CA ASP A 163 49.13 69.25 27.05
C ASP A 163 48.29 70.52 27.23
N VAL A 164 47.01 70.43 27.62
CA VAL A 164 46.14 71.56 27.99
C VAL A 164 46.54 72.08 29.35
N SER A 165 46.85 71.23 30.33
CA SER A 165 47.44 71.65 31.61
C SER A 165 48.76 72.35 31.37
N LYS A 166 49.62 71.79 30.51
CA LYS A 166 50.88 72.39 30.10
C LYS A 166 50.68 73.65 29.26
N CYS A 167 49.64 73.72 28.45
CA CYS A 167 49.26 74.94 27.73
C CYS A 167 48.67 75.98 28.67
N CYS A 168 47.96 75.60 29.74
CA CYS A 168 47.51 76.51 30.78
C CYS A 168 48.71 77.04 31.58
N GLU A 169 49.69 76.18 31.89
CA GLU A 169 50.97 76.58 32.47
C GLU A 169 51.75 77.50 31.53
N MET A 170 51.89 77.15 30.25
CA MET A 170 52.52 77.98 29.23
C MET A 170 51.73 79.26 28.95
N THR A 171 50.40 79.25 29.07
CA THR A 171 49.57 80.46 28.90
C THR A 171 49.74 81.36 30.11
N CYS A 172 49.81 80.80 31.32
CA CYS A 172 50.19 81.54 32.52
C CYS A 172 51.62 82.09 32.38
N GLU A 173 52.55 81.32 31.83
CA GLU A 173 53.93 81.74 31.57
C GLU A 173 53.98 82.81 30.47
N ILE A 174 53.19 82.69 29.40
CA ILE A 174 53.04 83.69 28.35
C ILE A 174 52.41 84.95 28.91
N ASP A 175 51.41 84.86 29.78
CA ASP A 175 50.78 86.02 30.42
C ASP A 175 51.71 86.67 31.43
N GLN A 176 52.53 85.89 32.14
CA GLN A 176 53.63 86.41 32.96
C GLN A 176 54.70 87.08 32.10
N LEU A 177 55.09 86.48 30.98
CA LEU A 177 56.06 87.03 30.04
C LEU A 177 55.51 88.28 29.35
N ARG A 178 54.21 88.34 29.02
CA ARG A 178 53.53 89.54 28.51
C ARG A 178 53.47 90.64 29.55
N LYS A 179 53.19 90.31 30.82
CA LYS A 179 53.29 91.27 31.93
C LYS A 179 54.71 91.79 32.10
N MET A 180 55.72 90.91 32.03
CA MET A 180 57.12 91.31 32.05
C MET A 180 57.49 92.15 30.82
N LEU A 181 56.97 91.81 29.64
CA LEU A 181 57.17 92.58 28.41
C LEU A 181 56.60 93.98 28.56
N LEU A 182 55.34 94.11 28.99
CA LEU A 182 54.68 95.38 29.28
C LEU A 182 55.45 96.20 30.33
N GLU A 183 55.97 95.55 31.37
CA GLU A 183 56.80 96.22 32.39
C GLU A 183 58.16 96.64 31.80
N LYS A 184 58.76 95.84 30.92
CA LYS A 184 60.01 96.20 30.23
C LYS A 184 59.79 97.32 29.22
N ASP A 185 58.66 97.33 28.52
CA ASP A 185 58.23 98.41 27.63
C ASP A 185 57.99 99.69 28.42
N ARG A 186 57.31 99.61 29.58
CA ARG A 186 57.18 100.74 30.52
C ARG A 186 58.53 101.24 31.03
N GLN A 187 59.47 100.35 31.33
CA GLN A 187 60.84 100.73 31.71
C GLN A 187 61.60 101.38 30.55
N LEU A 188 61.42 100.89 29.31
CA LEU A 188 61.98 101.50 28.11
C LEU A 188 61.38 102.89 27.89
N GLU A 189 60.08 103.06 28.15
CA GLU A 189 59.37 104.33 28.09
C GLU A 189 59.90 105.30 29.16
N MET A 190 60.11 104.86 30.40
CA MET A 190 60.75 105.69 31.42
C MET A 190 62.18 106.08 31.03
N LEU A 191 62.99 105.16 30.54
CA LEU A 191 64.36 105.44 30.09
C LEU A 191 64.39 106.38 28.87
N THR A 192 63.38 106.31 28.00
CA THR A 192 63.25 107.27 26.89
C THR A 192 62.83 108.64 27.40
N THR A 193 61.94 108.73 28.39
CA THR A 193 61.63 110.02 29.04
C THR A 193 62.81 110.58 29.82
N GLU A 194 63.62 109.74 30.45
CA GLU A 194 64.84 110.13 31.17
C GLU A 194 65.93 110.58 30.21
N ARG A 195 66.13 109.86 29.10
CA ARG A 195 66.97 110.31 27.98
C ARG A 195 66.50 111.65 27.44
N ASP A 196 65.20 111.84 27.26
CA ASP A 196 64.66 113.10 26.73
C ASP A 196 64.77 114.24 27.76
N ALA A 197 64.66 113.96 29.06
CA ALA A 197 64.93 114.91 30.14
C ALA A 197 66.41 115.30 30.22
N LEU A 198 67.33 114.32 30.12
CA LEU A 198 68.77 114.54 30.06
C LEU A 198 69.18 115.30 28.79
N ARG A 199 68.48 115.09 27.68
CA ARG A 199 68.64 115.89 26.46
C ARG A 199 68.21 117.35 26.67
N ILE A 200 67.10 117.59 27.37
CA ILE A 200 66.65 118.94 27.73
C ILE A 200 67.62 119.61 28.71
N ASP A 201 68.16 118.86 29.68
CA ASP A 201 69.17 119.38 30.61
C ASP A 201 70.51 119.65 29.90
N SER A 202 70.93 118.79 28.97
CA SER A 202 72.06 119.04 28.06
C SER A 202 71.88 120.33 27.24
N GLU A 203 70.67 120.59 26.74
CA GLU A 203 70.35 121.83 26.01
C GLU A 203 70.33 123.07 26.93
N LYS A 204 70.04 122.90 28.23
CA LYS A 204 70.17 123.95 29.27
C LYS A 204 71.63 124.26 29.63
N TRP A 205 72.51 123.25 29.64
CA TRP A 205 73.94 123.42 29.89
C TRP A 205 74.66 124.14 28.74
N SER A 206 74.14 124.11 27.51
CA SER A 206 74.66 124.88 26.36
C SER A 206 74.49 126.42 26.46
N ARG A 207 73.94 126.99 27.55
CA ARG A 207 73.83 128.46 27.74
C ARG A 207 74.70 129.08 28.85
N LYS A 208 75.66 128.35 29.41
CA LYS A 208 76.68 128.89 30.34
C LYS A 208 78.00 128.17 30.10
N GLU A 209 78.86 128.71 29.23
CA GLU A 209 80.09 128.04 28.81
C GLU A 209 81.33 128.92 29.02
N SER A 210 81.96 128.74 30.18
CA SER A 210 83.41 128.56 30.31
C SER A 210 83.66 127.79 31.62
N ASP A 211 83.45 126.47 31.57
CA ASP A 211 84.02 125.41 32.45
C ASP A 211 83.04 124.21 32.53
N SER A 212 83.21 123.17 31.70
CA SER A 212 82.87 121.75 32.03
C SER A 212 82.95 120.79 30.83
N GLU A 213 84.12 120.63 30.24
CA GLU A 213 84.35 119.63 29.17
C GLU A 213 84.36 118.17 29.70
N ASP A 214 84.55 117.97 31.01
CA ASP A 214 84.55 116.64 31.64
C ASP A 214 83.13 116.08 31.93
N LYS A 215 82.10 116.93 32.03
CA LYS A 215 80.70 116.48 32.28
C LYS A 215 79.96 116.02 31.02
N LYS A 216 80.43 116.44 29.85
CA LYS A 216 79.86 116.03 28.55
C LYS A 216 80.19 114.58 28.22
N LYS A 217 81.39 114.12 28.62
CA LYS A 217 81.87 112.76 28.36
C LYS A 217 81.15 111.72 29.22
N GLU A 218 80.84 112.05 30.48
CA GLU A 218 80.08 111.19 31.39
C GLU A 218 78.63 110.96 30.87
N LEU A 219 77.98 112.00 30.35
CA LEU A 219 76.64 111.88 29.75
C LEU A 219 76.62 111.11 28.41
N GLU A 220 77.69 111.21 27.61
CA GLU A 220 77.83 110.39 26.39
C GLU A 220 78.01 108.90 26.70
N ASP A 221 78.79 108.56 27.74
CA ASP A 221 79.00 107.18 28.18
C ASP A 221 77.71 106.56 28.77
N GLU A 222 76.90 107.34 29.51
CA GLU A 222 75.58 106.91 29.99
C GLU A 222 74.59 106.68 28.84
N MET A 223 74.61 107.53 27.80
CA MET A 223 73.78 107.35 26.60
C MET A 223 74.14 106.07 25.83
N ALA A 224 75.44 105.78 25.70
CA ALA A 224 75.92 104.57 25.05
C ALA A 224 75.48 103.31 25.82
N GLN A 225 75.55 103.33 27.15
CA GLN A 225 75.09 102.23 27.98
C GLN A 225 73.57 102.01 27.89
N CYS A 226 72.80 103.10 27.76
CA CYS A 226 71.34 103.03 27.60
C CYS A 226 70.95 102.40 26.26
N ASN A 227 71.64 102.77 25.17
CA ASN A 227 71.42 102.18 23.85
C ASN A 227 71.76 100.68 23.81
N LEU A 228 72.81 100.25 24.52
CA LEU A 228 73.19 98.84 24.59
C LEU A 228 72.16 98.00 25.37
N LYS A 229 71.56 98.57 26.42
CA LYS A 229 70.43 97.96 27.16
C LYS A 229 69.15 97.89 26.32
N MET A 230 68.86 98.90 25.49
CA MET A 230 67.73 98.88 24.55
C MET A 230 67.89 97.75 23.54
N ALA A 231 69.06 97.63 22.89
CA ALA A 231 69.32 96.60 21.89
C ALA A 231 69.22 95.17 22.46
N ALA A 232 69.71 94.95 23.68
CA ALA A 232 69.58 93.66 24.36
C ALA A 232 68.13 93.30 24.68
N LYS A 233 67.31 94.28 25.11
CA LYS A 233 65.87 94.08 25.38
C LYS A 233 65.09 93.80 24.10
N ASP A 234 65.41 94.49 23.00
CA ASP A 234 64.79 94.27 21.69
C ASP A 234 65.06 92.86 21.15
N GLY A 235 66.28 92.34 21.36
CA GLY A 235 66.63 90.96 21.04
C GLY A 235 65.78 89.93 21.80
N LEU A 236 65.51 90.19 23.08
CA LEU A 236 64.66 89.33 23.92
C LEU A 236 63.19 89.36 23.46
N VAL A 237 62.66 90.55 23.12
CA VAL A 237 61.30 90.73 22.61
C VAL A 237 61.09 89.95 21.31
N LYS A 238 62.07 89.98 20.39
CA LYS A 238 62.02 89.21 19.14
C LYS A 238 62.05 87.70 19.38
N ALA A 239 62.89 87.23 20.32
CA ALA A 239 62.95 85.82 20.69
C ALA A 239 61.63 85.31 21.31
N LEU A 240 60.97 86.13 22.14
CA LEU A 240 59.69 85.79 22.74
C LEU A 240 58.56 85.72 21.71
N HIS A 241 58.51 86.65 20.75
CA HIS A 241 57.52 86.60 19.67
C HIS A 241 57.66 85.33 18.81
N ALA A 242 58.89 84.95 18.43
CA ALA A 242 59.13 83.73 17.66
C ALA A 242 58.64 82.47 18.40
N LYS A 243 58.82 82.40 19.72
CA LYS A 243 58.37 81.27 20.54
C LYS A 243 56.84 81.19 20.64
N VAL A 244 56.15 82.33 20.68
CA VAL A 244 54.67 82.38 20.67
C VAL A 244 54.12 81.84 19.35
N ASP A 245 54.72 82.20 18.22
CA ASP A 245 54.25 81.75 16.91
C ASP A 245 54.53 80.25 16.69
N GLU A 246 55.67 79.74 17.17
CA GLU A 246 55.96 78.30 17.16
C GLU A 246 54.91 77.50 17.96
N LEU A 247 54.50 78.00 19.13
CA LEU A 247 53.48 77.35 19.96
C LEU A 247 52.08 77.39 19.31
N LYS A 248 51.74 78.48 18.61
CA LYS A 248 50.47 78.56 17.86
C LYS A 248 50.40 77.53 16.74
N GLU A 249 51.47 77.36 15.96
CA GLU A 249 51.51 76.36 14.90
C GLU A 249 51.46 74.93 15.44
N LYS A 250 52.18 74.64 16.54
CA LYS A 250 52.05 73.34 17.22
C LYS A 250 50.60 73.08 17.66
N ASN A 251 49.91 74.06 18.26
CA ASN A 251 48.52 73.91 18.68
C ASN A 251 47.56 73.62 17.50
N LYS A 252 47.79 74.25 16.35
CA LYS A 252 47.02 74.01 15.13
C LYS A 252 47.18 72.58 14.61
N THR A 253 48.42 72.05 14.61
CA THR A 253 48.68 70.66 14.19
C THR A 253 47.99 69.63 15.10
N PHE A 254 47.93 69.87 16.40
CA PHE A 254 47.20 69.00 17.35
C PHE A 254 45.69 69.00 17.10
N GLY A 255 45.10 70.16 16.81
CA GLY A 255 43.68 70.28 16.47
C GLY A 255 43.29 69.48 15.22
N CYS A 256 44.08 69.56 14.15
CA CYS A 256 43.83 68.81 12.92
C CYS A 256 43.94 67.28 13.11
N ALA A 257 44.88 66.81 13.93
CA ALA A 257 45.05 65.39 14.21
C ALA A 257 43.85 64.80 14.99
N ALA A 258 43.30 65.55 15.95
CA ALA A 258 42.13 65.12 16.73
C ALA A 258 40.87 64.98 15.87
N VAL A 259 40.59 65.95 14.98
CA VAL A 259 39.44 65.90 14.06
C VAL A 259 39.55 64.71 13.09
N GLY A 260 40.77 64.40 12.63
CA GLY A 260 41.03 63.26 11.77
C GLY A 260 40.79 61.90 12.44
N LEU A 261 41.06 61.78 13.74
CA LEU A 261 40.74 60.57 14.51
C LEU A 261 39.23 60.40 14.72
N GLU A 262 38.52 61.49 15.05
CA GLU A 262 37.08 61.45 15.28
C GLU A 262 36.29 61.10 14.00
N THR A 263 36.71 61.63 12.85
CA THR A 263 36.06 61.29 11.56
C THR A 263 36.25 59.81 11.22
N ARG A 264 37.41 59.23 11.54
CA ARG A 264 37.64 57.78 11.35
C ARG A 264 36.82 56.93 12.32
N ARG A 265 36.62 57.40 13.58
CA ARG A 265 35.76 56.74 14.57
C ARG A 265 34.32 56.67 14.08
N LEU A 266 33.73 57.80 13.69
CA LEU A 266 32.38 57.87 13.13
C LEU A 266 32.22 57.02 11.87
N GLY A 267 33.25 56.99 11.01
CA GLY A 267 33.27 56.11 9.83
C GLY A 267 33.29 54.61 10.17
N LEU A 268 33.90 54.21 11.28
CA LEU A 268 33.88 52.83 11.77
C LEU A 268 32.56 52.47 12.45
N GLU A 269 31.98 53.38 13.24
CA GLU A 269 30.64 53.20 13.84
C GLU A 269 29.57 53.00 12.77
N ALA A 270 29.58 53.82 11.71
CA ALA A 270 28.65 53.68 10.59
C ALA A 270 28.78 52.31 9.89
N LYS A 271 30.01 51.81 9.72
CA LYS A 271 30.26 50.46 9.17
C LYS A 271 29.75 49.36 10.08
N HIS A 272 29.93 49.49 11.39
CA HIS A 272 29.43 48.53 12.37
C HIS A 272 27.89 48.49 12.37
N ILE A 273 27.23 49.65 12.38
CA ILE A 273 25.76 49.73 12.30
C ILE A 273 25.23 49.09 11.00
N ALA A 274 25.89 49.32 9.87
CA ALA A 274 25.51 48.70 8.59
C ALA A 274 25.64 47.17 8.64
N ALA A 275 26.75 46.66 9.18
CA ALA A 275 27.01 45.22 9.30
C ALA A 275 26.05 44.52 10.27
N VAL A 276 25.65 45.16 11.37
CA VAL A 276 24.61 44.64 12.28
C VAL A 276 23.25 44.53 11.58
N LYS A 277 22.86 45.55 10.80
CA LYS A 277 21.61 45.49 10.03
C LYS A 277 21.60 44.39 8.98
N GLU A 278 22.74 44.20 8.29
CA GLU A 278 22.89 43.11 7.31
C GLU A 278 22.76 41.74 7.98
N LYS A 279 23.35 41.56 9.17
CA LYS A 279 23.21 40.35 10.00
C LYS A 279 21.74 40.07 10.34
N ASP A 280 21.00 41.06 10.83
CA ASP A 280 19.59 40.90 11.22
C ASP A 280 18.70 40.49 10.04
N VAL A 281 18.97 41.00 8.84
CA VAL A 281 18.25 40.62 7.62
C VAL A 281 18.54 39.17 7.26
N ALA A 282 19.82 38.76 7.27
CA ALA A 282 20.22 37.39 6.97
C ALA A 282 19.63 36.38 7.98
N GLU A 283 19.59 36.70 9.28
CA GLU A 283 18.99 35.83 10.29
C GLU A 283 17.47 35.62 10.07
N LYS A 284 16.75 36.69 9.67
CA LYS A 284 15.32 36.59 9.33
C LYS A 284 15.07 35.71 8.11
N GLU A 285 15.92 35.81 7.09
CA GLU A 285 15.83 34.95 5.90
C GLU A 285 16.04 33.47 6.25
N VAL A 286 17.06 33.15 7.06
CA VAL A 286 17.32 31.77 7.51
C VAL A 286 16.13 31.21 8.29
N LYS A 287 15.56 31.98 9.24
CA LYS A 287 14.36 31.57 9.97
C LYS A 287 13.17 31.30 9.03
N SER A 288 12.95 32.16 8.04
CA SER A 288 11.89 31.99 7.03
C SER A 288 12.08 30.68 6.24
N LEU A 289 13.29 30.40 5.74
CA LEU A 289 13.59 29.17 5.01
C LEU A 289 13.36 27.92 5.86
N ARG A 290 13.79 27.93 7.14
CA ARG A 290 13.56 26.81 8.07
C ARG A 290 12.06 26.55 8.30
N THR A 291 11.26 27.60 8.46
CA THR A 291 9.80 27.44 8.61
C THR A 291 9.13 26.87 7.35
N LYS A 292 9.57 27.28 6.14
CA LYS A 292 9.08 26.72 4.88
C LYS A 292 9.44 25.25 4.72
N ALA A 293 10.68 24.87 5.03
CA ALA A 293 11.13 23.47 4.99
C ALA A 293 10.32 22.59 5.96
N ALA A 294 10.05 23.07 7.17
CA ALA A 294 9.22 22.35 8.14
C ALA A 294 7.76 22.17 7.67
N ALA A 295 7.19 23.19 7.02
CA ALA A 295 5.84 23.09 6.44
C ALA A 295 5.78 22.06 5.30
N MET A 296 6.77 22.04 4.40
CA MET A 296 6.87 21.03 3.34
C MET A 296 7.01 19.62 3.90
N GLN A 297 7.80 19.44 4.97
CA GLN A 297 7.95 18.14 5.63
C GLN A 297 6.63 17.64 6.25
N LYS A 298 5.77 18.55 6.73
CA LYS A 298 4.43 18.21 7.22
C LYS A 298 3.50 17.74 6.08
N ILE A 299 3.54 18.39 4.91
CA ILE A 299 2.77 17.97 3.73
C ILE A 299 3.15 16.54 3.33
N LEU A 300 4.45 16.23 3.30
CA LEU A 300 4.93 14.87 3.04
C LEU A 300 4.38 13.84 4.03
N SER A 301 4.33 14.18 5.32
CA SER A 301 3.78 13.27 6.33
C SER A 301 2.29 12.99 6.15
N MET A 302 1.51 13.99 5.73
CA MET A 302 0.07 13.81 5.48
C MET A 302 -0.21 12.88 4.29
N GLY A 303 0.59 12.96 3.22
CA GLY A 303 0.47 12.04 2.08
C GLY A 303 0.74 10.58 2.45
N LEU A 304 1.70 10.31 3.36
CA LEU A 304 1.93 8.94 3.88
C LEU A 304 0.73 8.39 4.65
N ASP A 305 0.02 9.23 5.41
CA ASP A 305 -1.17 8.79 6.14
C ASP A 305 -2.33 8.47 5.20
N GLU A 306 -2.48 9.19 4.07
CA GLU A 306 -3.48 8.88 3.03
C GLU A 306 -3.19 7.55 2.34
N THR A 307 -1.94 7.31 1.91
CA THR A 307 -1.55 6.04 1.28
C THR A 307 -1.74 4.86 2.24
N ARG A 308 -1.49 5.06 3.54
CA ARG A 308 -1.76 4.06 4.59
C ARG A 308 -3.23 3.70 4.71
N LYS A 309 -4.13 4.71 4.68
CA LYS A 309 -5.59 4.48 4.74
C LYS A 309 -6.08 3.65 3.55
N LEU A 310 -5.65 3.99 2.33
CA LEU A 310 -5.99 3.24 1.12
C LEU A 310 -5.43 1.81 1.18
N SER A 311 -4.21 1.62 1.68
CA SER A 311 -3.61 0.30 1.87
C SER A 311 -4.42 -0.58 2.84
N ASP A 312 -4.91 0.00 3.94
CA ASP A 312 -5.74 -0.74 4.90
C ASP A 312 -7.13 -1.04 4.34
N GLU A 313 -7.72 -0.15 3.54
CA GLU A 313 -8.96 -0.41 2.80
C GLU A 313 -8.81 -1.62 1.86
N VAL A 314 -7.74 -1.68 1.06
CA VAL A 314 -7.43 -2.84 0.20
C VAL A 314 -7.33 -4.14 1.01
N LYS A 315 -6.68 -4.13 2.18
CA LYS A 315 -6.58 -5.33 3.04
C LYS A 315 -7.95 -5.80 3.53
N THR A 316 -8.82 -4.87 3.93
CA THR A 316 -10.17 -5.22 4.38
C THR A 316 -11.01 -5.81 3.25
N LEU A 317 -10.99 -5.21 2.07
CA LEU A 317 -11.71 -5.73 0.89
C LEU A 317 -11.19 -7.10 0.44
N ARG A 318 -9.87 -7.32 0.44
CA ARG A 318 -9.28 -8.63 0.15
C ARG A 318 -9.74 -9.71 1.14
N THR A 319 -9.86 -9.36 2.41
CA THR A 319 -10.35 -10.29 3.45
C THR A 319 -11.82 -10.63 3.23
N GLN A 320 -12.65 -9.64 2.89
CA GLN A 320 -14.06 -9.87 2.52
C GLN A 320 -14.19 -10.76 1.29
N SER A 321 -13.41 -10.51 0.23
CA SER A 321 -13.42 -11.34 -0.99
C SER A 321 -13.07 -12.80 -0.67
N ARG A 322 -12.05 -13.05 0.16
CA ARG A 322 -11.66 -14.43 0.55
C ARG A 322 -12.77 -15.14 1.32
N ASN A 323 -13.44 -14.44 2.24
CA ASN A 323 -14.55 -15.01 3.00
C ASN A 323 -15.71 -15.41 2.07
N LYS A 324 -15.97 -14.62 1.02
CA LYS A 324 -16.98 -14.92 -0.01
C LYS A 324 -16.59 -16.12 -0.87
N ASP A 325 -15.33 -16.25 -1.26
CA ASP A 325 -14.84 -17.41 -2.00
C ASP A 325 -14.94 -18.72 -1.16
N VAL A 326 -14.74 -18.64 0.15
CA VAL A 326 -14.98 -19.78 1.06
C VAL A 326 -16.47 -20.16 1.11
N GLN A 327 -17.39 -19.19 1.15
CA GLN A 327 -18.83 -19.45 1.09
C GLN A 327 -19.25 -20.12 -0.23
N ILE A 328 -18.72 -19.63 -1.36
CA ILE A 328 -18.91 -20.23 -2.69
C ILE A 328 -18.48 -21.70 -2.68
N MET A 329 -17.29 -21.99 -2.14
CA MET A 329 -16.77 -23.36 -2.05
C MET A 329 -17.67 -24.27 -1.20
N HIS A 330 -18.20 -23.78 -0.07
CA HIS A 330 -19.13 -24.55 0.76
C HIS A 330 -20.46 -24.84 0.05
N LEU A 331 -21.02 -23.87 -0.68
CA LEU A 331 -22.25 -24.06 -1.45
C LEU A 331 -22.04 -25.06 -2.60
N GLN A 332 -20.91 -24.99 -3.31
CA GLN A 332 -20.55 -25.96 -4.35
C GLN A 332 -20.45 -27.38 -3.79
N ALA A 333 -19.74 -27.57 -2.68
CA ALA A 333 -19.64 -28.88 -2.03
C ALA A 333 -21.01 -29.44 -1.61
N ARG A 334 -21.93 -28.57 -1.17
CA ARG A 334 -23.29 -28.98 -0.80
C ARG A 334 -24.12 -29.40 -2.02
N ILE A 335 -24.01 -28.69 -3.14
CA ILE A 335 -24.66 -29.07 -4.40
C ILE A 335 -24.10 -30.41 -4.91
N GLU A 336 -22.77 -30.60 -4.89
CA GLU A 336 -22.14 -31.87 -5.29
C GLU A 336 -22.60 -33.03 -4.40
N SER A 337 -22.70 -32.83 -3.08
CA SER A 337 -23.22 -33.85 -2.16
C SER A 337 -24.66 -34.25 -2.51
N LEU A 338 -25.54 -33.27 -2.75
CA LEU A 338 -26.93 -33.54 -3.12
C LEU A 338 -27.04 -34.30 -4.45
N GLN A 339 -26.17 -33.98 -5.42
CA GLN A 339 -26.11 -34.72 -6.69
C GLN A 339 -25.66 -36.17 -6.49
N ILE A 340 -24.66 -36.40 -5.63
CA ILE A 340 -24.22 -37.75 -5.28
C ILE A 340 -25.37 -38.53 -4.62
N ASP A 341 -26.05 -37.93 -3.64
CA ASP A 341 -27.20 -38.54 -2.96
C ASP A 341 -28.34 -38.86 -3.92
N LEU A 342 -28.65 -37.96 -4.87
CA LEU A 342 -29.67 -38.21 -5.88
C LEU A 342 -29.30 -39.40 -6.79
N THR A 343 -28.04 -39.46 -7.24
CA THR A 343 -27.57 -40.55 -8.11
C THR A 343 -27.47 -41.89 -7.36
N THR A 344 -27.16 -41.89 -6.07
CA THR A 344 -27.13 -43.12 -5.26
C THR A 344 -28.54 -43.66 -5.04
N VAL A 345 -29.50 -42.81 -4.67
CA VAL A 345 -30.92 -43.19 -4.52
C VAL A 345 -31.49 -43.72 -5.85
N GLN A 346 -31.16 -43.10 -6.98
CA GLN A 346 -31.56 -43.60 -8.30
C GLN A 346 -31.00 -45.00 -8.57
N ARG A 347 -29.70 -45.23 -8.31
CA ARG A 347 -29.09 -46.56 -8.47
C ARG A 347 -29.73 -47.60 -7.55
N GLU A 348 -30.02 -47.26 -6.30
CA GLU A 348 -30.68 -48.18 -5.37
C GLU A 348 -32.09 -48.54 -5.84
N ARG A 349 -32.87 -47.55 -6.30
CA ARG A 349 -34.19 -47.78 -6.87
C ARG A 349 -34.13 -48.70 -8.10
N GLU A 350 -33.15 -48.50 -8.97
CA GLU A 350 -32.94 -49.36 -10.13
C GLU A 350 -32.55 -50.79 -9.75
N LYS A 351 -31.70 -50.95 -8.72
CA LYS A 351 -31.38 -52.27 -8.15
C LYS A 351 -32.63 -52.95 -7.62
N GLU A 352 -33.50 -52.22 -6.94
CA GLU A 352 -34.74 -52.75 -6.40
C GLU A 352 -35.74 -53.13 -7.50
N ILE A 353 -35.89 -52.29 -8.54
CA ILE A 353 -36.70 -52.61 -9.73
C ILE A 353 -36.14 -53.85 -10.44
N SER A 354 -34.82 -53.97 -10.55
CA SER A 354 -34.16 -55.13 -11.17
C SER A 354 -34.38 -56.41 -10.37
N ARG A 355 -34.43 -56.34 -9.03
CA ARG A 355 -34.75 -57.50 -8.17
C ARG A 355 -36.20 -57.96 -8.32
N ARG A 356 -37.14 -57.05 -8.57
CA ARG A 356 -38.58 -57.35 -8.66
C ARG A 356 -39.02 -57.76 -10.07
N ASN A 357 -38.36 -57.27 -11.12
CA ASN A 357 -38.69 -57.62 -12.50
C ASN A 357 -37.99 -58.91 -12.94
N ILE A 358 -38.73 -59.79 -13.63
CA ILE A 358 -38.15 -60.96 -14.28
C ILE A 358 -37.09 -60.47 -15.27
N TRP A 359 -35.84 -60.83 -15.03
CA TRP A 359 -34.73 -60.49 -15.92
C TRP A 359 -34.98 -61.07 -17.31
N SER A 360 -35.05 -60.21 -18.32
CA SER A 360 -35.35 -60.60 -19.70
C SER A 360 -34.28 -60.09 -20.64
N ASP A 361 -34.17 -60.71 -21.81
CA ASP A 361 -33.20 -60.30 -22.84
C ASP A 361 -33.37 -58.83 -23.24
N LYS A 362 -34.63 -58.35 -23.35
CA LYS A 362 -34.94 -56.93 -23.61
C LYS A 362 -34.46 -56.02 -22.48
N THR A 363 -34.55 -56.48 -21.23
CA THR A 363 -34.07 -55.74 -20.05
C THR A 363 -32.55 -55.62 -20.09
N ALA A 364 -31.85 -56.72 -20.41
CA ALA A 364 -30.39 -56.74 -20.52
C ALA A 364 -29.88 -55.78 -21.61
N ILE A 365 -30.51 -55.78 -22.79
CA ILE A 365 -30.15 -54.87 -23.89
C ILE A 365 -30.35 -53.40 -23.47
N LYS A 366 -31.50 -53.06 -22.88
CA LYS A 366 -31.77 -51.70 -22.40
C LYS A 366 -30.77 -51.25 -21.34
N ARG A 367 -30.38 -52.14 -20.43
CA ARG A 367 -29.34 -51.85 -19.44
C ARG A 367 -28.02 -51.52 -20.13
N ALA A 368 -27.57 -52.39 -21.03
CA ALA A 368 -26.30 -52.20 -21.71
C ALA A 368 -26.25 -50.87 -22.47
N GLN A 369 -27.34 -50.48 -23.15
CA GLN A 369 -27.47 -49.17 -23.80
C GLN A 369 -27.33 -47.99 -22.83
N ARG A 370 -28.01 -48.07 -21.67
CA ARG A 370 -27.93 -47.04 -20.62
C ARG A 370 -26.53 -46.94 -20.04
N CYS A 371 -25.99 -48.06 -19.57
CA CYS A 371 -24.64 -48.12 -19.02
C CYS A 371 -23.61 -47.65 -20.04
N LEU A 372 -23.82 -47.87 -21.34
CA LEU A 372 -22.92 -47.39 -22.38
C LEU A 372 -22.90 -45.86 -22.47
N GLY A 373 -24.08 -45.22 -22.36
CA GLY A 373 -24.17 -43.75 -22.29
C GLY A 373 -23.49 -43.20 -21.03
N GLU A 374 -23.85 -43.73 -19.86
CA GLU A 374 -23.26 -43.31 -18.58
C GLU A 374 -21.75 -43.51 -18.56
N PHE A 375 -21.27 -44.65 -19.05
CA PHE A 375 -19.85 -44.97 -19.12
C PHE A 375 -19.12 -44.02 -20.07
N GLU A 376 -19.71 -43.61 -21.19
CA GLU A 376 -19.11 -42.65 -22.12
C GLU A 376 -19.02 -41.23 -21.52
N GLU A 377 -19.96 -40.82 -20.69
CA GLU A 377 -19.98 -39.49 -20.05
C GLU A 377 -19.13 -39.43 -18.77
N ALA A 378 -18.97 -40.55 -18.06
CA ALA A 378 -18.30 -40.60 -16.77
C ALA A 378 -16.79 -40.31 -16.83
N SER A 379 -16.32 -39.50 -15.87
CA SER A 379 -14.91 -39.34 -15.50
C SER A 379 -14.64 -40.12 -14.21
N PHE A 380 -13.88 -41.22 -14.32
CA PHE A 380 -13.63 -42.14 -13.19
C PHE A 380 -12.50 -41.67 -12.25
N SER A 381 -12.04 -40.42 -12.39
CA SER A 381 -10.97 -39.85 -11.57
C SER A 381 -11.29 -39.73 -10.07
N ARG A 382 -12.57 -39.79 -9.67
CA ARG A 382 -13.00 -39.65 -8.27
C ARG A 382 -13.86 -40.80 -7.73
N LYS A 383 -14.39 -41.67 -8.59
CA LYS A 383 -15.33 -42.75 -8.21
C LYS A 383 -14.69 -44.10 -8.52
N SER A 384 -14.61 -44.98 -7.52
CA SER A 384 -14.16 -46.36 -7.71
C SER A 384 -15.06 -47.07 -8.73
N LEU A 385 -14.45 -47.58 -9.80
CA LEU A 385 -15.15 -48.35 -10.82
C LEU A 385 -15.66 -49.66 -10.20
N THR A 386 -16.96 -49.90 -10.28
CA THR A 386 -17.54 -51.20 -9.93
C THR A 386 -17.80 -52.02 -11.19
N PHE A 387 -17.84 -53.35 -11.05
CA PHE A 387 -18.14 -54.25 -12.16
C PHE A 387 -19.47 -53.90 -12.87
N GLU A 388 -20.46 -53.44 -12.11
CA GLU A 388 -21.79 -53.07 -12.61
C GLU A 388 -21.81 -51.78 -13.43
N ASP A 389 -20.82 -50.89 -13.25
CA ASP A 389 -20.71 -49.60 -13.96
C ASP A 389 -20.21 -49.78 -15.42
N VAL A 390 -19.64 -50.94 -15.77
CA VAL A 390 -19.13 -51.22 -17.12
C VAL A 390 -20.28 -51.81 -17.98
N PRO A 391 -20.45 -51.35 -19.24
CA PRO A 391 -21.55 -51.79 -20.10
C PRO A 391 -21.32 -53.18 -20.70
N TRP A 392 -21.26 -54.22 -19.86
CA TRP A 392 -21.02 -55.59 -20.30
C TRP A 392 -22.14 -56.10 -21.22
N PRO A 393 -21.84 -56.50 -22.48
CA PRO A 393 -22.83 -57.02 -23.41
C PRO A 393 -23.16 -58.49 -23.10
N VAL A 394 -23.93 -58.74 -22.03
CA VAL A 394 -24.39 -60.07 -21.65
C VAL A 394 -25.89 -60.07 -21.33
N LEU A 395 -26.58 -61.16 -21.66
CA LEU A 395 -28.03 -61.29 -21.42
C LEU A 395 -28.38 -61.70 -19.98
N ALA A 396 -27.41 -62.03 -19.15
CA ALA A 396 -27.62 -62.46 -17.76
C ALA A 396 -27.51 -61.29 -16.78
N ASP A 397 -28.12 -61.43 -15.61
CA ASP A 397 -28.09 -60.39 -14.58
C ASP A 397 -26.70 -60.24 -13.98
N LEU A 398 -26.12 -59.04 -14.14
CA LEU A 398 -24.79 -58.71 -13.62
C LEU A 398 -24.71 -58.71 -12.09
N SER A 399 -25.84 -58.67 -11.36
CA SER A 399 -25.83 -58.83 -9.90
C SER A 399 -25.36 -60.23 -9.46
N THR A 400 -25.44 -61.20 -10.38
CA THR A 400 -25.05 -62.60 -10.17
C THR A 400 -23.77 -63.00 -10.88
N LEU A 401 -23.21 -62.12 -11.73
CA LEU A 401 -22.04 -62.41 -12.54
C LEU A 401 -20.81 -61.67 -12.02
N GLY A 402 -19.64 -62.29 -12.19
CA GLY A 402 -18.35 -61.62 -12.05
C GLY A 402 -17.65 -61.38 -13.39
N PRO A 403 -16.48 -60.73 -13.39
CA PRO A 403 -15.71 -60.51 -14.63
C PRO A 403 -15.35 -61.80 -15.35
N ARG A 404 -15.05 -62.89 -14.62
CA ARG A 404 -14.74 -64.22 -15.18
C ARG A 404 -15.91 -64.84 -15.97
N ASP A 405 -17.13 -64.40 -15.71
CA ASP A 405 -18.32 -64.90 -16.38
C ASP A 405 -18.54 -64.28 -17.77
N ILE A 406 -17.78 -63.23 -18.11
CA ILE A 406 -17.81 -62.55 -19.39
C ILE A 406 -17.06 -63.39 -20.42
N THR A 407 -17.77 -64.36 -20.99
CA THR A 407 -17.23 -65.32 -21.97
C THR A 407 -17.65 -64.95 -23.39
N LYS A 408 -16.83 -65.35 -24.38
CA LYS A 408 -17.12 -65.16 -25.82
C LYS A 408 -18.54 -65.58 -26.18
N LYS A 409 -18.97 -66.76 -25.69
CA LYS A 409 -20.32 -67.31 -25.97
C LYS A 409 -21.44 -66.41 -25.47
N LYS A 410 -21.33 -65.85 -24.25
CA LYS A 410 -22.36 -64.95 -23.69
C LYS A 410 -22.41 -63.62 -24.45
N VAL A 411 -21.23 -63.08 -24.80
CA VAL A 411 -21.11 -61.82 -25.54
C VAL A 411 -21.65 -61.95 -26.97
N SER A 412 -21.29 -62.99 -27.71
CA SER A 412 -21.84 -63.24 -29.05
C SER A 412 -23.35 -63.41 -29.02
N LYS A 413 -23.88 -64.18 -28.04
CA LYS A 413 -25.33 -64.36 -27.89
C LYS A 413 -26.05 -63.03 -27.65
N PHE A 414 -25.45 -62.13 -26.85
CA PHE A 414 -26.01 -60.81 -26.63
C PHE A 414 -26.10 -59.99 -27.92
N PHE A 415 -25.03 -59.95 -28.72
CA PHE A 415 -25.05 -59.18 -29.97
C PHE A 415 -26.05 -59.74 -30.98
N SER A 416 -26.15 -61.06 -31.15
CA SER A 416 -27.20 -61.67 -31.99
C SER A 416 -28.61 -61.30 -31.55
N MET A 417 -28.89 -61.38 -30.24
CA MET A 417 -30.21 -61.00 -29.70
C MET A 417 -30.49 -59.49 -29.82
N THR A 418 -29.44 -58.67 -29.78
CA THR A 418 -29.53 -57.23 -29.96
C THR A 418 -29.89 -56.87 -31.39
N GLU A 419 -29.22 -57.50 -32.36
CA GLU A 419 -29.48 -57.33 -33.79
C GLU A 419 -30.95 -57.63 -34.10
N GLU A 420 -31.46 -58.78 -33.62
CA GLU A 420 -32.87 -59.17 -33.74
C GLU A 420 -33.83 -58.17 -33.08
N SER A 421 -33.46 -57.56 -31.94
CA SER A 421 -34.37 -56.73 -31.15
C SER A 421 -34.36 -55.24 -31.50
N LEU A 422 -33.23 -54.68 -31.96
CA LEU A 422 -33.07 -53.23 -32.19
C LEU A 422 -33.23 -52.82 -33.65
N GLY A 423 -33.02 -53.75 -34.58
CA GLY A 423 -32.90 -53.49 -36.02
C GLY A 423 -31.53 -52.93 -36.39
N ASP A 424 -31.19 -53.05 -37.68
CA ASP A 424 -29.84 -52.86 -38.21
C ASP A 424 -29.19 -51.54 -37.78
N GLU A 425 -29.83 -50.40 -38.03
CA GLU A 425 -29.23 -49.07 -37.77
C GLU A 425 -28.83 -48.89 -36.31
N ARG A 426 -29.73 -49.24 -35.37
CA ARG A 426 -29.49 -49.09 -33.93
C ARG A 426 -28.50 -50.13 -33.40
N TYR A 427 -28.52 -51.33 -33.99
CA TYR A 427 -27.55 -52.36 -33.68
C TYR A 427 -26.13 -51.92 -34.06
N TRP A 428 -25.93 -51.42 -35.29
CA TRP A 428 -24.63 -50.94 -35.75
C TRP A 428 -24.14 -49.72 -34.94
N ASP A 429 -25.02 -48.78 -34.57
CA ASP A 429 -24.61 -47.68 -33.68
C ASP A 429 -24.10 -48.22 -32.33
N MET A 430 -24.87 -49.10 -31.68
CA MET A 430 -24.49 -49.67 -30.39
C MET A 430 -23.21 -50.50 -30.46
N LEU A 431 -23.05 -51.32 -31.49
CA LEU A 431 -21.85 -52.12 -31.73
C LEU A 431 -20.62 -51.24 -31.94
N GLY A 432 -20.75 -50.16 -32.73
CA GLY A 432 -19.67 -49.22 -32.99
C GLY A 432 -19.23 -48.47 -31.73
N ARG A 433 -20.19 -48.09 -30.88
CA ARG A 433 -19.92 -47.49 -29.57
C ARG A 433 -19.24 -48.47 -28.62
N MET A 434 -19.76 -49.70 -28.49
CA MET A 434 -19.11 -50.73 -27.68
C MET A 434 -17.69 -51.07 -28.17
N TYR A 435 -17.49 -51.19 -29.47
CA TYR A 435 -16.16 -51.40 -30.06
C TYR A 435 -15.18 -50.30 -29.66
N LYS A 436 -15.59 -49.03 -29.68
CA LYS A 436 -14.76 -47.88 -29.25
C LYS A 436 -14.52 -47.88 -27.74
N VAL A 437 -15.56 -48.13 -26.95
CA VAL A 437 -15.54 -48.09 -25.48
C VAL A 437 -14.63 -49.18 -24.91
N PHE A 438 -14.67 -50.39 -25.46
CA PHE A 438 -13.84 -51.51 -25.01
C PHE A 438 -12.43 -51.51 -25.63
N ARG A 439 -11.93 -50.43 -26.24
CA ARG A 439 -10.51 -50.33 -26.63
C ARG A 439 -9.60 -50.14 -25.42
N LYS A 440 -8.46 -50.83 -25.41
CA LYS A 440 -7.45 -50.73 -24.33
C LYS A 440 -7.06 -49.27 -24.07
N GLN A 441 -6.73 -48.55 -25.13
CA GLN A 441 -6.32 -47.14 -25.04
C GLN A 441 -7.40 -46.24 -24.44
N ARG A 442 -8.69 -46.59 -24.64
CA ARG A 442 -9.80 -45.82 -24.06
C ARG A 442 -9.88 -46.03 -22.56
N TRP A 443 -9.61 -47.24 -22.09
CA TRP A 443 -9.61 -47.57 -20.67
C TRP A 443 -8.42 -46.95 -19.93
N GLU A 444 -7.23 -47.07 -20.51
CA GLU A 444 -5.99 -46.45 -20.00
C GLU A 444 -6.14 -44.92 -19.90
N LYS A 445 -6.62 -44.26 -20.96
CA LYS A 445 -6.81 -42.80 -20.98
C LYS A 445 -7.76 -42.31 -19.88
N ARG A 446 -8.66 -43.17 -19.41
CA ARG A 446 -9.65 -42.84 -18.38
C ARG A 446 -9.22 -43.26 -16.98
N GLY A 447 -8.06 -43.91 -16.82
CA GLY A 447 -7.60 -44.41 -15.53
C GLY A 447 -8.59 -45.36 -14.86
N LEU A 448 -9.37 -46.12 -15.66
CA LEU A 448 -10.44 -46.99 -15.12
C LEU A 448 -9.89 -48.03 -14.15
N LEU A 449 -8.78 -48.65 -14.53
CA LEU A 449 -8.13 -49.71 -13.77
C LEU A 449 -7.34 -49.16 -12.57
N ASP A 450 -6.87 -47.92 -12.65
CA ASP A 450 -6.16 -47.24 -11.54
C ASP A 450 -7.06 -47.05 -10.31
N SER A 451 -8.39 -47.06 -10.51
CA SER A 451 -9.37 -46.93 -9.44
C SER A 451 -9.69 -48.24 -8.70
N VAL A 452 -9.19 -49.38 -9.20
CA VAL A 452 -9.45 -50.72 -8.65
C VAL A 452 -8.30 -51.13 -7.75
N ALA A 453 -8.54 -51.21 -6.44
CA ALA A 453 -7.50 -51.51 -5.46
C ALA A 453 -7.02 -52.98 -5.47
N ASP A 454 -7.85 -53.90 -5.97
CA ASP A 454 -7.53 -55.33 -6.06
C ASP A 454 -6.91 -55.67 -7.41
N GLY A 455 -5.61 -56.00 -7.41
CA GLY A 455 -4.88 -56.36 -8.63
C GLY A 455 -5.45 -57.59 -9.34
N GLN A 456 -5.99 -58.57 -8.61
CA GLN A 456 -6.60 -59.75 -9.22
C GLN A 456 -7.89 -59.36 -9.95
N LEU A 457 -8.72 -58.51 -9.34
CA LEU A 457 -9.92 -57.99 -9.98
C LEU A 457 -9.59 -57.15 -11.21
N CYS A 458 -8.49 -56.39 -11.17
CA CYS A 458 -7.99 -55.62 -12.31
C CYS A 458 -7.66 -56.52 -13.51
N ASP A 459 -6.89 -57.59 -13.30
CA ASP A 459 -6.55 -58.57 -14.34
C ASP A 459 -7.80 -59.24 -14.92
N GLU A 460 -8.76 -59.59 -14.06
CA GLU A 460 -10.01 -60.20 -14.48
C GLU A 460 -10.89 -59.25 -15.32
N LEU A 461 -10.94 -57.96 -14.96
CA LEU A 461 -11.63 -56.92 -15.72
C LEU A 461 -10.97 -56.67 -17.08
N GLU A 462 -9.64 -56.62 -17.13
CA GLU A 462 -8.90 -56.44 -18.39
C GLU A 462 -9.13 -57.62 -19.34
N ASN A 463 -9.11 -58.85 -18.82
CA ASN A 463 -9.44 -60.06 -19.58
C ASN A 463 -10.88 -60.05 -20.11
N ALA A 464 -11.86 -59.72 -19.27
CA ALA A 464 -13.27 -59.59 -19.67
C ALA A 464 -13.44 -58.52 -20.77
N ARG A 465 -12.76 -57.38 -20.63
CA ARG A 465 -12.75 -56.31 -21.62
C ARG A 465 -12.17 -56.77 -22.96
N GLU A 466 -11.08 -57.51 -22.94
CA GLU A 466 -10.47 -58.04 -24.18
C GLU A 466 -11.40 -59.03 -24.90
N VAL A 467 -12.11 -59.89 -24.16
CA VAL A 467 -13.12 -60.79 -24.72
C VAL A 467 -14.21 -60.01 -25.47
N VAL A 468 -14.75 -58.97 -24.84
CA VAL A 468 -15.79 -58.13 -25.46
C VAL A 468 -15.26 -57.41 -26.69
N TRP A 469 -14.06 -56.82 -26.58
CA TRP A 469 -13.45 -56.08 -27.68
C TRP A 469 -13.19 -56.96 -28.90
N GLU A 470 -12.65 -58.16 -28.71
CA GLU A 470 -12.36 -59.08 -29.82
C GLU A 470 -13.64 -59.52 -30.55
N ILE A 471 -14.73 -59.80 -29.83
CA ILE A 471 -16.02 -60.12 -30.46
C ILE A 471 -16.61 -58.90 -31.18
N ALA A 472 -16.61 -57.73 -30.54
CA ALA A 472 -17.12 -56.51 -31.17
C ALA A 472 -16.32 -56.17 -32.44
N LYS A 473 -14.99 -56.35 -32.40
CA LYS A 473 -14.08 -56.14 -33.52
C LYS A 473 -14.30 -57.14 -34.66
N SER A 474 -14.60 -58.41 -34.37
CA SER A 474 -14.89 -59.38 -35.43
C SER A 474 -16.21 -59.04 -36.13
N LEU A 475 -17.23 -58.65 -35.36
CA LEU A 475 -18.54 -58.27 -35.89
C LEU A 475 -18.53 -56.93 -36.64
N TRP A 476 -17.60 -56.02 -36.30
CA TRP A 476 -17.46 -54.70 -36.96
C TRP A 476 -16.65 -54.74 -38.27
N LYS A 477 -16.01 -55.86 -38.59
CA LYS A 477 -15.10 -56.01 -39.74
C LYS A 477 -15.72 -56.72 -40.95
N ASP A 478 -16.95 -57.18 -40.83
CA ASP A 478 -17.84 -57.52 -41.94
C ASP A 478 -18.72 -56.30 -42.26
#